data_AF-A0A9P6RMG9-F1
#
_entry.id   AF-A0A9P6RMG9-F1
#
_cell.length_a   1.000
_cell.length_b   1.000
_cell.length_c   1.000
_cell.angle_alpha   90.00
_cell.angle_beta   90.00
_cell.angle_gamma   90.00
#
_symmetry.space_group_name_H-M   'P 1'
#
loop_
_entity.id
_entity.type
_entity.pdbx_description
1 polymer ?
#
loop_
_entity_poly.entity_id
_entity_poly.type
_entity_poly.pdbx_seq_one_letter_code
_entity_poly.pdbx_strand_id
1 'polypeptide(L)'
;LSVDVIETHLTDALLPRLEGHIDLMYFNPPYVLTPSEEVGSHSVEAAWAGGIDGREVIDEFLPYVKRLLSAKGAFYMVVVNENKPDDIREIMLRDGFESSVVKTRLAGREKLFILKFVRTVA
;
A
#
# COMPACT_ATOMS: atom_id res chain seq x y z
N LEU A 1 7.14 -19.61 -14.31
CA LEU A 1 7.49 -18.39 -13.55
C LEU A 1 7.72 -18.83 -12.12
N SER A 2 8.96 -18.77 -11.64
CA SER A 2 9.28 -18.97 -10.23
C SER A 2 9.04 -17.65 -9.50
N VAL A 3 8.49 -17.73 -8.30
CA VAL A 3 8.32 -16.59 -7.39
C VAL A 3 9.05 -16.95 -6.11
N ASP A 4 9.90 -16.04 -5.64
CA ASP A 4 10.54 -16.15 -4.33
C ASP A 4 9.58 -15.57 -3.28
N VAL A 5 9.29 -16.37 -2.25
CA VAL A 5 8.38 -15.98 -1.16
C VAL A 5 9.21 -15.81 0.10
N ILE A 6 9.00 -14.69 0.79
CA ILE A 6 9.66 -14.35 2.05
C ILE A 6 8.58 -14.09 3.08
N GLU A 7 8.59 -14.84 4.17
CA GLU A 7 7.78 -14.54 5.35
C GLU A 7 8.50 -13.45 6.15
N THR A 8 7.89 -12.26 6.20
CA THR A 8 8.45 -11.08 6.85
C THR A 8 7.31 -10.15 7.25
N HIS A 9 7.55 -9.28 8.22
CA HIS A 9 6.74 -8.09 8.37
C HIS A 9 7.13 -7.08 7.28
N LEU A 10 6.15 -6.61 6.52
CA LEU A 10 6.26 -5.66 5.41
C LEU A 10 7.55 -5.79 4.57
N THR A 11 8.61 -5.07 4.93
CA THR A 11 9.83 -4.94 4.12
C THR A 11 11.12 -5.24 4.90
N ASP A 12 11.01 -5.78 6.11
CA ASP A 12 12.12 -5.96 7.04
C ASP A 12 13.24 -6.82 6.45
N ALA A 13 12.89 -7.90 5.73
CA ALA A 13 13.86 -8.77 5.07
C ALA A 13 14.44 -8.21 3.74
N LEU A 14 13.90 -7.11 3.22
CA LEU A 14 14.27 -6.54 1.92
C LEU A 14 15.24 -5.36 2.05
N LEU A 15 15.11 -4.59 3.13
CA LEU A 15 15.96 -3.43 3.39
C LEU A 15 17.24 -3.80 4.13
N PRO A 16 18.34 -3.06 3.92
CA PRO A 16 18.50 -1.95 2.97
C PRO A 16 18.77 -2.43 1.52
N ARG A 17 18.87 -3.74 1.29
CA ARG A 17 19.43 -4.31 0.06
C ARG A 17 18.65 -3.98 -1.21
N LEU A 18 17.34 -3.77 -1.12
CA LEU A 18 16.47 -3.38 -2.24
C LEU A 18 16.09 -1.89 -2.27
N GLU A 19 16.73 -1.05 -1.47
CA GLU A 19 16.48 0.40 -1.47
C GLU A 19 16.73 1.00 -2.87
N GLY A 20 15.71 1.61 -3.47
CA GLY A 20 15.74 2.16 -4.83
C GLY A 20 15.79 1.14 -5.96
N HIS A 21 15.55 -0.15 -5.72
CA HIS A 21 15.67 -1.22 -6.73
C HIS A 21 14.34 -1.83 -7.17
N ILE A 22 13.21 -1.40 -6.61
CA ILE A 22 11.89 -1.94 -6.99
C ILE A 22 11.27 -1.10 -8.12
N ASP A 23 11.25 -1.66 -9.32
CA ASP A 23 10.63 -1.06 -10.51
C ASP A 23 9.10 -1.20 -10.54
N LEU A 24 8.56 -2.23 -9.90
CA LEU A 24 7.12 -2.47 -9.82
C LEU A 24 6.77 -2.98 -8.43
N MET A 25 5.88 -2.27 -7.75
CA MET A 25 5.36 -2.63 -6.44
C MET A 25 3.82 -2.71 -6.51
N TYR A 26 3.26 -3.74 -5.87
CA TYR A 26 1.81 -3.91 -5.74
C TYR A 26 1.48 -4.23 -4.29
N PHE A 27 0.42 -3.61 -3.77
CA PHE A 27 -0.10 -3.94 -2.46
C PHE A 27 -1.63 -3.95 -2.48
N ASN A 28 -2.21 -5.10 -2.10
CA ASN A 28 -3.62 -5.22 -1.74
C ASN A 28 -3.66 -5.33 -0.21
N PRO A 29 -3.62 -4.20 0.52
CA PRO A 29 -3.49 -4.20 1.96
C PRO A 29 -4.74 -4.78 2.64
N PRO A 30 -4.66 -5.14 3.93
CA PRO A 30 -5.85 -5.27 4.76
C PRO A 30 -6.48 -3.88 4.94
N TYR A 31 -7.50 -3.57 4.14
CA TYR A 31 -8.12 -2.25 4.04
C TYR A 31 -9.48 -2.13 4.73
N VAL A 32 -9.95 -3.19 5.41
CA VAL A 32 -11.26 -3.19 6.06
C VAL A 32 -11.14 -2.48 7.40
N LEU A 33 -12.11 -1.59 7.68
CA LEU A 33 -12.21 -0.92 8.96
C LEU A 33 -12.53 -1.95 10.05
N THR A 34 -11.66 -2.03 11.05
CA THR A 34 -11.78 -2.89 12.23
C THR A 34 -11.35 -2.11 13.47
N PRO A 35 -11.64 -2.60 14.69
CA PRO A 35 -10.90 -2.18 15.88
C PRO A 35 -9.39 -2.39 15.69
N SER A 36 -8.57 -1.51 16.27
CA SER A 36 -7.09 -1.59 16.18
C SER A 36 -6.54 -2.88 16.79
N GLU A 37 -7.24 -3.45 17.77
CA GLU A 37 -6.86 -4.70 18.44
C GLU A 37 -6.92 -5.92 17.51
N GLU A 38 -7.61 -5.81 16.37
CA GLU A 38 -7.67 -6.86 15.35
C GLU A 38 -6.50 -6.79 14.34
N VAL A 39 -5.72 -5.69 14.35
CA VAL A 39 -4.56 -5.51 13.48
C VAL A 39 -3.37 -6.31 14.00
N GLY A 40 -2.58 -6.89 13.10
CA GLY A 40 -1.34 -7.60 13.45
C GLY A 40 -1.55 -9.06 13.89
N SER A 41 -2.76 -9.60 13.71
CA SER A 41 -2.98 -11.05 13.81
C SER A 41 -2.06 -11.82 12.82
N HIS A 42 -1.70 -13.06 13.16
CA HIS A 42 -1.05 -13.99 12.24
C HIS A 42 -2.01 -15.03 11.64
N SER A 43 -3.31 -14.91 11.92
CA SER A 43 -4.35 -15.74 11.34
C SER A 43 -5.05 -15.03 10.17
N VAL A 44 -6.15 -15.59 9.68
CA VAL A 44 -6.79 -15.18 8.42
C VAL A 44 -7.26 -13.71 8.44
N GLU A 45 -7.51 -13.16 9.63
CA GLU A 45 -7.93 -11.78 9.88
C GLU A 45 -6.91 -10.76 9.34
N ALA A 46 -5.62 -11.12 9.32
CA ALA A 46 -4.55 -10.31 8.76
C ALA A 46 -4.74 -9.98 7.28
N ALA A 47 -5.59 -10.73 6.56
CA ALA A 47 -5.92 -10.47 5.17
C ALA A 47 -6.86 -9.29 4.98
N TRP A 48 -7.57 -8.82 6.02
CA TRP A 48 -8.54 -7.73 5.90
C TRP A 48 -8.45 -6.66 7.00
N ALA A 49 -8.04 -7.01 8.23
CA ALA A 49 -8.09 -6.11 9.38
C ALA A 49 -7.11 -4.93 9.24
N GLY A 50 -7.65 -3.77 8.87
CA GLY A 50 -6.88 -2.55 8.63
C GLY A 50 -6.97 -1.52 9.76
N GLY A 51 -7.73 -1.78 10.82
CA GLY A 51 -7.84 -0.89 11.96
C GLY A 51 -8.65 0.37 11.65
N ILE A 52 -8.27 1.49 12.29
CA ILE A 52 -8.94 2.78 12.12
C ILE A 52 -8.88 3.22 10.65
N ASP A 53 -10.05 3.57 10.10
CA ASP A 53 -10.25 3.88 8.67
C ASP A 53 -9.76 2.76 7.71
N GLY A 54 -9.43 1.56 8.21
CA GLY A 54 -8.79 0.51 7.42
C GLY A 54 -7.38 0.89 6.95
N ARG A 55 -6.66 1.73 7.70
CA ARG A 55 -5.44 2.39 7.26
C ARG A 55 -4.18 2.08 8.07
N GLU A 56 -4.24 1.42 9.21
CA GLU A 56 -3.08 1.28 10.08
C GLU A 56 -1.90 0.59 9.37
N VAL A 57 -2.16 -0.51 8.66
CA VAL A 57 -1.15 -1.22 7.86
C VAL A 57 -0.73 -0.43 6.62
N ILE A 58 -1.65 0.35 6.03
CA ILE A 58 -1.35 1.21 4.89
C ILE A 58 -0.37 2.29 5.31
N ASP A 59 -0.70 3.03 6.37
CA ASP A 59 0.03 4.18 6.86
C ASP A 59 1.42 3.75 7.40
N GLU A 60 1.53 2.55 7.98
CA GLU A 60 2.82 1.94 8.31
C GLU A 60 3.66 1.64 7.05
N PHE A 61 3.02 1.21 5.96
CA PHE A 61 3.71 0.81 4.75
C PHE A 61 4.22 1.97 3.88
N LEU A 62 3.49 3.10 3.81
CA LEU A 62 3.78 4.21 2.90
C LEU A 62 5.25 4.72 2.96
N PRO A 63 5.86 4.90 4.16
CA PRO A 63 7.26 5.34 4.24
C PRO A 63 8.26 4.41 3.54
N TYR A 64 7.97 3.10 3.46
CA TYR A 64 8.84 2.13 2.78
C TYR A 64 8.77 2.25 1.26
N VAL A 65 7.64 2.70 0.70
CA VAL A 65 7.49 2.95 -0.75
C VAL A 65 8.54 3.97 -1.21
N LYS A 66 8.69 5.05 -0.44
CA LYS A 66 9.71 6.09 -0.68
C LYS A 66 11.13 5.55 -0.71
N ARG A 67 11.44 4.53 0.10
CA ARG A 67 12.79 3.95 0.17
C ARG A 67 13.02 2.93 -0.94
N LEU A 68 12.06 2.04 -1.16
CA LEU A 68 12.24 0.88 -2.03
C LEU A 68 12.04 1.17 -3.52
N LEU A 69 11.12 2.06 -3.87
CA LEU A 69 10.76 2.28 -5.27
C LEU A 69 11.93 2.91 -6.04
N SER A 70 12.25 2.36 -7.21
CA SER A 70 13.30 2.90 -8.07
C SER A 70 12.92 4.25 -8.69
N ALA A 71 13.86 4.93 -9.34
CA ALA A 71 13.62 6.20 -10.03
C ALA A 71 12.55 6.09 -11.14
N LYS A 72 12.45 4.92 -11.78
CA LYS A 72 11.48 4.61 -12.84
C LYS A 72 10.30 3.77 -12.35
N GLY A 73 10.24 3.52 -11.04
CA GLY A 73 9.31 2.56 -10.47
C GLY A 73 7.89 3.08 -10.36
N ALA A 74 6.94 2.15 -10.32
CA ALA A 74 5.53 2.45 -10.08
C ALA A 74 4.99 1.58 -8.94
N PHE A 75 4.21 2.20 -8.05
CA PHE A 75 3.50 1.52 -6.97
C PHE A 75 1.99 1.53 -7.22
N TYR A 76 1.35 0.37 -7.10
CA TYR A 76 -0.09 0.19 -7.23
C TYR A 76 -0.68 -0.28 -5.91
N MET A 77 -1.72 0.39 -5.43
CA MET A 77 -2.40 0.04 -4.19
C MET A 77 -3.90 -0.04 -4.36
N VAL A 78 -4.51 -1.09 -3.82
CA VAL A 78 -5.97 -1.20 -3.70
C VAL A 78 -6.42 -0.45 -2.45
N VAL A 79 -7.47 0.36 -2.58
CA VAL A 79 -8.12 1.05 -1.46
C VAL A 79 -9.63 1.11 -1.69
N VAL A 80 -10.38 1.25 -0.61
CA VAL A 80 -11.82 1.57 -0.61
C VAL A 80 -12.07 3.03 -0.25
N ASN A 81 -13.31 3.50 -0.39
CA ASN A 81 -13.67 4.88 -0.09
C ASN A 81 -13.42 5.24 1.39
N GLU A 82 -13.63 4.27 2.28
CA GLU A 82 -13.46 4.36 3.73
C GLU A 82 -12.00 4.64 4.12
N ASN A 83 -11.03 4.22 3.30
CA ASN A 83 -9.60 4.50 3.55
C ASN A 83 -9.22 5.95 3.29
N LYS A 84 -10.16 6.82 2.89
CA LYS A 84 -9.92 8.23 2.55
C LYS A 84 -8.77 8.36 1.54
N PRO A 85 -8.96 7.88 0.30
CA PRO A 85 -7.89 7.81 -0.70
C PRO A 85 -7.21 9.15 -0.99
N ASP A 86 -7.92 10.28 -0.84
CA ASP A 86 -7.31 11.60 -1.04
C ASP A 86 -6.26 11.93 0.04
N ASP A 87 -6.45 11.53 1.30
CA ASP A 87 -5.45 11.70 2.37
C ASP A 87 -4.18 10.90 2.07
N ILE A 88 -4.34 9.64 1.63
CA ILE A 88 -3.23 8.77 1.21
C ILE A 88 -2.45 9.45 0.07
N ARG A 89 -3.16 10.02 -0.90
CA ARG A 89 -2.56 10.74 -2.02
C ARG A 89 -1.80 11.98 -1.57
N GLU A 90 -2.32 12.72 -0.58
CA GLU A 90 -1.62 13.87 0.01
C GLU A 90 -0.35 13.46 0.76
N ILE A 91 -0.38 12.37 1.54
CA ILE A 91 0.81 11.82 2.22
C ILE A 91 1.89 11.51 1.19
N MET A 92 1.53 10.74 0.15
CA MET A 92 2.47 10.35 -0.90
C MET A 92 2.97 11.55 -1.72
N LEU A 93 2.14 12.59 -1.92
CA LEU A 93 2.56 13.82 -2.58
C LEU A 93 3.64 14.55 -1.79
N ARG A 94 3.52 14.64 -0.46
CA ARG A 94 4.55 15.22 0.43
C ARG A 94 5.86 14.42 0.39
N ASP A 95 5.78 13.14 0.06
CA ASP A 95 6.93 12.26 -0.13
C ASP A 95 7.51 12.26 -1.56
N GLY A 96 7.01 13.14 -2.43
CA GLY A 96 7.53 13.34 -3.79
C GLY A 96 6.96 12.36 -4.82
N PHE A 97 5.69 11.94 -4.63
CA PHE A 97 4.98 11.09 -5.58
C PHE A 97 3.77 11.78 -6.18
N GLU A 98 3.62 11.67 -7.50
CA GLU A 98 2.35 11.95 -8.16
C GLU A 98 1.45 10.73 -8.07
N SER A 99 0.13 10.96 -8.02
CA SER A 99 -0.86 9.91 -7.88
C SER A 99 -2.02 10.02 -8.88
N SER A 100 -2.48 8.87 -9.36
CA SER A 100 -3.64 8.75 -10.25
C SER A 100 -4.50 7.56 -9.88
N VAL A 101 -5.81 7.63 -10.18
CA VAL A 101 -6.71 6.47 -10.09
C VAL A 101 -6.68 5.76 -11.45
N VAL A 102 -6.12 4.54 -11.51
CA VAL A 102 -6.03 3.79 -12.78
C VAL A 102 -7.26 2.92 -13.03
N LYS A 103 -8.00 2.58 -11.98
CA LYS A 103 -9.24 1.82 -12.10
C LYS A 103 -10.14 2.08 -10.89
N THR A 104 -11.44 2.09 -11.15
CA THR A 104 -12.49 2.11 -10.13
C THR A 104 -13.45 0.97 -10.40
N ARG A 105 -13.93 0.30 -9.36
CA ARG A 105 -14.95 -0.73 -9.46
C ARG A 105 -15.86 -0.70 -8.23
N LEU A 106 -17.16 -0.75 -8.46
CA LEU A 106 -18.12 -1.09 -7.41
C LEU A 106 -18.22 -2.61 -7.32
N ALA A 107 -17.96 -3.19 -6.15
CA ALA A 107 -18.14 -4.62 -5.88
C ALA A 107 -18.95 -4.79 -4.60
N GLY A 108 -20.19 -5.28 -4.73
CA GLY A 108 -21.12 -5.28 -3.60
C GLY A 108 -21.42 -3.85 -3.14
N ARG A 109 -21.09 -3.55 -1.87
CA ARG A 109 -21.27 -2.22 -1.26
C ARG A 109 -20.00 -1.38 -1.26
N GLU A 110 -18.86 -1.95 -1.68
CA GLU A 110 -17.56 -1.29 -1.61
C GLU A 110 -17.20 -0.68 -2.97
N LYS A 111 -16.79 0.59 -2.93
CA LYS A 111 -16.21 1.28 -4.09
C LYS A 111 -14.69 1.19 -3.98
N LEU A 112 -14.12 0.28 -4.76
CA LEU A 112 -12.68 0.04 -4.82
C LEU A 112 -12.01 0.96 -5.84
N PHE A 113 -10.83 1.41 -5.50
CA PHE A 113 -9.92 2.19 -6.34
C PHE A 113 -8.57 1.48 -6.42
N ILE A 114 -7.93 1.55 -7.58
CA ILE A 114 -6.51 1.24 -7.71
C ILE A 114 -5.79 2.57 -7.87
N LEU A 115 -5.04 2.96 -6.84
CA LEU A 115 -4.15 4.11 -6.88
C LEU A 115 -2.83 3.70 -7.50
N LYS A 116 -2.30 4.53 -8.39
CA LYS A 116 -0.95 4.43 -8.94
C LYS A 116 -0.13 5.61 -8.45
N PHE A 117 1.04 5.33 -7.92
CA PHE A 117 2.04 6.32 -7.50
C PHE A 117 3.31 6.18 -8.34
N VAL A 118 3.86 7.31 -8.76
CA VAL A 118 5.15 7.41 -9.45
C VAL A 118 5.92 8.59 -8.87
N ARG A 119 7.25 8.53 -8.83
CA ARG A 119 8.04 9.66 -8.35
C ARG A 119 7.80 10.87 -9.24
N THR A 120 7.63 12.04 -8.63
CA THR A 120 7.65 13.31 -9.37
C THR A 120 9.02 13.44 -10.02
N VAL A 121 9.06 13.75 -11.30
CA VAL A 121 10.32 14.04 -11.99
C VAL A 121 10.87 15.33 -11.38
N ALA A 122 12.06 15.26 -10.80
CA ALA A 122 12.81 16.45 -10.39
C ALA A 122 13.29 17.23 -11.61
#